data_AF-F0ST91-F1
#
_entry.id   AF-F0ST91-F1
#
_cell.length_a   1.000
_cell.length_b   1.000
_cell.length_c   1.000
_cell.angle_alpha   90.00
_cell.angle_beta   90.00
_cell.angle_gamma   90.00
#
_symmetry.space_group_name_H-M   'P 1'
#
loop_
_entity.id
_entity.type
_entity.pdbx_description
1 polymer ?
#
loop_
_entity_poly.entity_id
_entity_poly.type
_entity_poly.pdbx_seq_one_letter_code
_entity_poly.pdbx_strand_id
1 'polypeptide(L)'
;MTSRQTANDFDSLALRFKVLVFGILGVFFLLLIGYAVYLDQRLDAFEAKLRPSSPQELELGESVRADLTAVATNPVEGQVVYVPAYSHVYHRDSQPQLLTITLSVRNTSLNSEIVVSSVRYFDTKGVEVRSYLDKPVRLPALGTTEVVIEREDASGGSGANFIVEWYAETPVTEPIIEAVMIDTGSQQGISFVRRGVAIGEITSAADNPIE
;
A
#
# COMPACT_ATOMS: atom_id res chain seq x y z
N MET A 1 -15.24 89.82 -15.17
CA MET A 1 -14.97 89.20 -13.85
C MET A 1 -15.05 87.67 -13.89
N THR A 2 -14.96 87.02 -15.06
CA THR A 2 -15.33 85.60 -15.23
C THR A 2 -14.15 84.62 -15.37
N SER A 3 -12.89 85.10 -15.46
CA SER A 3 -11.73 84.23 -15.73
C SER A 3 -10.91 83.81 -14.48
N ARG A 4 -11.16 84.40 -13.31
CA ARG A 4 -10.50 84.03 -12.04
C ARG A 4 -11.22 82.89 -11.29
N GLN A 5 -12.51 82.67 -11.57
CA GLN A 5 -13.30 81.61 -10.94
C GLN A 5 -13.01 80.23 -11.52
N THR A 6 -12.78 80.13 -12.83
CA THR A 6 -12.46 78.86 -13.50
C THR A 6 -11.15 78.25 -13.02
N ALA A 7 -10.09 79.05 -12.84
CA ALA A 7 -8.78 78.55 -12.39
C ALA A 7 -8.80 77.93 -10.97
N ASN A 8 -9.47 78.58 -10.01
CA ASN A 8 -9.59 78.05 -8.64
C ASN A 8 -10.48 76.79 -8.57
N ASP A 9 -11.47 76.65 -9.47
CA ASP A 9 -12.31 75.46 -9.53
C ASP A 9 -11.54 74.23 -10.03
N PHE A 10 -10.67 74.39 -11.04
CA PHE A 10 -9.83 73.30 -11.56
C PHE A 10 -8.79 72.79 -10.54
N ASP A 11 -8.16 73.68 -9.78
CA ASP A 11 -7.20 73.28 -8.74
C ASP A 11 -7.90 72.51 -7.59
N SER A 12 -9.12 72.94 -7.23
CA SER A 12 -9.93 72.25 -6.23
C SER A 12 -10.42 70.87 -6.71
N LEU A 13 -10.75 70.74 -8.01
CA LEU A 13 -11.11 69.46 -8.64
C LEU A 13 -9.91 68.51 -8.74
N ALA A 14 -8.74 69.02 -9.14
CA ALA A 14 -7.51 68.23 -9.22
C ALA A 14 -7.07 67.71 -7.84
N LEU A 15 -7.22 68.53 -6.80
CA LEU A 15 -6.93 68.13 -5.43
C LEU A 15 -7.91 67.05 -4.94
N ARG A 16 -9.22 67.22 -5.18
CA ARG A 16 -10.25 66.23 -4.84
C ARG A 16 -10.03 64.91 -5.59
N PHE A 17 -9.65 64.97 -6.87
CA PHE A 17 -9.33 63.79 -7.67
C PHE A 17 -8.10 63.05 -7.15
N LYS A 18 -7.02 63.76 -6.79
CA LYS A 18 -5.83 63.14 -6.18
C LYS A 18 -6.18 62.46 -4.86
N VAL A 19 -6.94 63.11 -3.99
CA VAL A 19 -7.38 62.50 -2.72
C VAL A 19 -8.23 61.25 -2.96
N LEU A 20 -9.11 61.26 -3.96
CA LEU A 20 -9.92 60.10 -4.33
C LEU A 20 -9.05 58.95 -4.87
N VAL A 21 -8.07 59.25 -5.73
CA VAL A 21 -7.14 58.25 -6.28
C VAL A 21 -6.25 57.65 -5.18
N PHE A 22 -5.70 58.48 -4.28
CA PHE A 22 -4.92 57.99 -3.13
C PHE A 22 -5.77 57.17 -2.16
N GLY A 23 -7.04 57.54 -1.97
CA GLY A 23 -7.98 56.75 -1.17
C GLY A 23 -8.26 55.38 -1.79
N ILE A 24 -8.53 55.32 -3.10
CA ILE A 24 -8.75 54.05 -3.82
C ILE A 24 -7.50 53.18 -3.80
N LEU A 25 -6.32 53.76 -4.04
CA LEU A 25 -5.04 53.05 -3.95
C LEU A 25 -4.79 52.50 -2.53
N GLY A 26 -5.12 53.29 -1.48
CA GLY A 26 -5.00 52.84 -0.10
C GLY A 26 -5.91 51.65 0.21
N VAL A 27 -7.18 51.69 -0.24
CA VAL A 27 -8.13 50.58 -0.10
C VAL A 27 -7.65 49.35 -0.87
N PHE A 28 -7.14 49.53 -2.08
CA PHE A 28 -6.58 48.45 -2.89
C PHE A 28 -5.38 47.80 -2.20
N PHE A 29 -4.47 48.60 -1.62
CA PHE A 29 -3.30 48.09 -0.91
C PHE A 29 -3.70 47.34 0.37
N LEU A 30 -4.72 47.81 1.11
CA LEU A 30 -5.29 47.11 2.26
C LEU A 30 -5.90 45.75 1.88
N LEU A 31 -6.59 45.67 0.74
CA LEU A 31 -7.11 44.40 0.23
C LEU A 31 -5.99 43.43 -0.14
N LEU A 32 -4.91 43.95 -0.74
CA LEU A 32 -3.75 43.15 -1.15
C LEU A 32 -2.99 42.60 0.06
N ILE A 33 -2.82 43.41 1.11
CA ILE A 33 -2.24 42.97 2.39
C ILE A 33 -3.13 41.93 3.07
N GLY A 34 -4.45 42.15 3.12
CA GLY A 34 -5.38 41.17 3.69
C GLY A 34 -5.36 39.83 2.94
N TYR A 35 -5.26 39.87 1.62
CA TYR A 35 -5.12 38.68 0.79
C TYR A 35 -3.80 37.94 1.01
N ALA A 36 -2.69 38.68 1.18
CA ALA A 36 -1.39 38.10 1.49
C ALA A 36 -1.42 37.38 2.86
N VAL A 37 -1.99 38.00 3.90
CA VAL A 37 -2.15 37.37 5.22
C VAL A 37 -3.07 36.15 5.15
N TYR A 38 -4.15 36.21 4.36
CA TYR A 38 -5.03 35.08 4.14
C TYR A 38 -4.33 33.90 3.45
N LEU A 39 -3.49 34.17 2.45
CA LEU A 39 -2.71 33.14 1.76
C LEU A 39 -1.66 32.51 2.68
N ASP A 40 -0.98 33.30 3.51
CA ASP A 40 0.01 32.81 4.47
C ASP A 40 -0.62 31.85 5.48
N GLN A 41 -1.73 32.27 6.11
CA GLN A 41 -2.50 31.43 7.03
C GLN A 41 -3.02 30.14 6.36
N ARG A 42 -3.42 30.22 5.09
CA ARG A 42 -3.93 29.07 4.34
C ARG A 42 -2.79 28.10 3.95
N LEU A 43 -1.60 28.61 3.71
CA LEU A 43 -0.41 27.83 3.39
C LEU A 43 0.07 27.05 4.62
N ASP A 44 0.11 27.71 5.80
CA ASP A 44 0.42 27.06 7.08
C ASP A 44 -0.54 25.92 7.41
N ALA A 45 -1.85 26.15 7.20
CA ALA A 45 -2.88 25.14 7.40
C ALA A 45 -2.77 23.95 6.42
N PHE A 46 -2.17 24.16 5.25
CA PHE A 46 -1.93 23.13 4.26
C PHE A 46 -0.65 22.34 4.56
N GLU A 47 0.43 23.03 4.97
CA GLU A 47 1.67 22.40 5.43
C GLU A 47 1.42 21.51 6.65
N ALA A 48 0.58 21.95 7.59
CA ALA A 48 0.16 21.15 8.74
C ALA A 48 -0.57 19.85 8.37
N LYS A 49 -1.26 19.82 7.22
CA LYS A 49 -1.96 18.62 6.71
C LYS A 49 -1.06 17.68 5.90
N LEU A 50 0.10 18.15 5.47
CA LEU A 50 1.08 17.37 4.70
C LEU A 50 2.22 16.82 5.56
N ARG A 51 2.26 17.16 6.86
CA ARG A 51 3.22 16.55 7.78
C ARG A 51 2.90 15.07 7.95
N PRO A 52 3.85 14.16 7.63
CA PRO A 52 3.69 12.76 7.97
C PRO A 52 3.53 12.65 9.50
N SER A 53 2.42 12.09 9.97
CA SER A 53 2.26 11.74 11.38
C SER A 53 3.39 10.78 11.75
N SER A 54 4.31 11.24 12.61
CA SER A 54 5.38 10.40 13.11
C SER A 54 4.79 9.29 14.01
N PRO A 55 5.33 8.06 14.01
CA PRO A 55 4.85 6.96 14.86
C PRO A 55 4.74 7.28 16.36
N GLN A 56 5.37 8.36 16.82
CA GLN A 56 5.36 8.82 18.22
C GLN A 56 4.03 9.48 18.66
N GLU A 57 3.12 9.84 17.75
CA GLU A 57 1.75 10.30 18.12
C GLU A 57 0.83 9.15 18.59
N LEU A 58 1.29 7.89 18.51
CA LEU A 58 0.54 6.71 18.96
C LEU A 58 0.74 6.39 20.45
N GLU A 59 1.48 7.22 21.19
CA GLU A 59 1.73 7.01 22.61
C GLU A 59 0.57 7.52 23.49
N LEU A 60 -0.26 6.54 23.88
CA LEU A 60 -1.01 6.45 25.13
C LEU A 60 -2.29 7.29 25.30
N GLY A 61 -3.37 6.78 24.72
CA GLY A 61 -4.63 6.71 25.46
C GLY A 61 -4.55 5.57 26.49
N GLU A 62 -4.79 5.88 27.77
CA GLU A 62 -4.84 4.96 28.93
C GLU A 62 -5.65 3.66 28.69
N SER A 63 -6.50 3.62 27.65
CA SER A 63 -7.33 2.47 27.24
C SER A 63 -6.58 1.35 26.50
N VAL A 64 -5.35 1.57 26.02
CA VAL A 64 -4.63 0.53 25.22
C VAL A 64 -4.08 -0.60 26.09
N ARG A 65 -3.87 -0.39 27.40
CA ARG A 65 -3.25 -1.41 28.27
C ARG A 65 -4.11 -2.65 28.52
N ALA A 66 -5.44 -2.56 28.37
CA ALA A 66 -6.35 -3.67 28.64
C ALA A 66 -6.55 -4.61 27.43
N ASP A 67 -6.32 -4.13 26.20
CA ASP A 67 -6.50 -4.90 24.96
C ASP A 67 -5.19 -5.49 24.38
N LEU A 68 -4.03 -5.24 25.01
CA LEU A 68 -2.74 -5.76 24.54
C LEU A 68 -2.61 -7.28 24.58
N THR A 69 -3.45 -7.97 25.37
CA THR A 69 -3.53 -9.45 25.37
C THR A 69 -4.35 -9.98 24.18
N ALA A 70 -5.03 -9.10 23.45
CA ALA A 70 -5.87 -9.41 22.29
C ALA A 70 -5.43 -8.67 21.01
N VAL A 71 -4.17 -8.21 20.93
CA VAL A 71 -3.54 -7.90 19.64
C VAL A 71 -3.37 -9.23 18.91
N ALA A 72 -4.41 -9.56 18.15
CA ALA A 72 -4.72 -10.85 17.57
C ALA A 72 -3.66 -11.36 16.59
N THR A 73 -2.57 -11.93 17.08
CA THR A 73 -1.93 -13.05 16.39
C THR A 73 -2.83 -14.26 16.65
N ASN A 74 -3.69 -14.64 15.69
CA ASN A 74 -4.40 -15.92 15.74
C ASN A 74 -3.34 -17.01 15.56
N PRO A 75 -2.89 -17.65 16.65
CA PRO A 75 -1.69 -18.47 16.57
C PRO A 75 -2.09 -19.79 15.93
N VAL A 76 -1.51 -20.08 14.78
CA VAL A 76 -1.87 -21.22 13.92
C VAL A 76 -0.72 -22.22 13.87
N GLU A 77 -1.03 -23.50 13.95
CA GLU A 77 -0.05 -24.59 13.87
C GLU A 77 0.24 -25.03 12.44
N GLY A 78 -0.65 -24.76 11.50
CA GLY A 78 -0.43 -25.08 10.10
C GLY A 78 -1.64 -24.78 9.24
N GLN A 79 -1.40 -24.48 7.97
CA GLN A 79 -2.44 -24.13 7.02
C GLN A 79 -2.11 -24.59 5.61
N VAL A 80 -3.18 -24.73 4.81
CA VAL A 80 -3.13 -24.84 3.36
C VAL A 80 -3.53 -23.48 2.79
N VAL A 81 -2.63 -22.85 2.04
CA VAL A 81 -2.80 -21.48 1.55
C VAL A 81 -2.89 -21.48 0.02
N TYR A 82 -3.97 -20.92 -0.50
CA TYR A 82 -4.18 -20.69 -1.93
C TYR A 82 -3.63 -19.31 -2.31
N VAL A 83 -2.69 -19.26 -3.25
CA VAL A 83 -2.06 -18.02 -3.71
C VAL A 83 -2.36 -17.80 -5.20
N PRO A 84 -3.18 -16.80 -5.55
CA PRO A 84 -3.44 -16.47 -6.95
C PRO A 84 -2.16 -16.05 -7.68
N ALA A 85 -1.93 -16.57 -8.88
CA ALA A 85 -0.79 -16.25 -9.71
C ALA A 85 -1.22 -16.07 -11.18
N TYR A 86 -0.45 -15.32 -11.96
CA TYR A 86 -0.81 -15.02 -13.34
C TYR A 86 0.45 -15.11 -14.21
N SER A 87 0.56 -16.15 -15.05
CA SER A 87 1.63 -16.20 -16.07
C SER A 87 1.43 -15.11 -17.11
N HIS A 88 0.17 -14.72 -17.36
CA HIS A 88 -0.16 -13.55 -18.16
C HIS A 88 -1.46 -12.89 -17.71
N VAL A 89 -1.58 -11.61 -18.03
CA VAL A 89 -2.82 -10.84 -17.97
C VAL A 89 -3.15 -10.27 -19.33
N TYR A 90 -4.39 -9.89 -19.56
CA TYR A 90 -4.82 -9.35 -20.84
C TYR A 90 -4.83 -7.82 -20.81
N HIS A 91 -4.30 -7.22 -21.88
CA HIS A 91 -4.45 -5.80 -22.18
C HIS A 91 -4.93 -5.69 -23.63
N ARG A 92 -5.65 -4.62 -24.00
CA ARG A 92 -6.12 -4.27 -25.38
C ARG A 92 -6.51 -5.44 -26.29
N ASP A 93 -7.75 -5.51 -26.77
CA ASP A 93 -8.15 -6.57 -27.73
C ASP A 93 -7.78 -8.00 -27.27
N SER A 94 -7.71 -8.23 -25.95
CA SER A 94 -7.35 -9.50 -25.31
C SER A 94 -5.94 -10.02 -25.63
N GLN A 95 -4.96 -9.15 -25.90
CA GLN A 95 -3.57 -9.57 -26.09
C GLN A 95 -2.93 -9.96 -24.74
N PRO A 96 -2.29 -11.14 -24.65
CA PRO A 96 -1.65 -11.57 -23.42
C PRO A 96 -0.33 -10.80 -23.19
N GLN A 97 -0.17 -10.30 -21.98
CA GLN A 97 1.08 -9.75 -21.45
C GLN A 97 1.67 -10.77 -20.47
N LEU A 98 2.78 -11.40 -20.85
CA LEU A 98 3.50 -12.38 -20.02
C LEU A 98 4.17 -11.71 -18.81
N LEU A 99 4.23 -12.42 -17.69
CA LEU A 99 4.69 -11.94 -16.40
C LEU A 99 5.66 -12.95 -15.79
N THR A 100 6.74 -12.46 -15.19
CA THR A 100 7.53 -13.25 -14.23
C THR A 100 6.77 -13.30 -12.92
N ILE A 101 6.69 -14.48 -12.30
CA ILE A 101 6.02 -14.68 -11.02
C ILE A 101 7.06 -15.00 -9.96
N THR A 102 7.02 -14.32 -8.83
CA THR A 102 7.81 -14.65 -7.64
C THR A 102 6.86 -14.94 -6.49
N LEU A 103 6.73 -16.20 -6.13
CA LEU A 103 6.07 -16.61 -4.89
C LEU A 103 7.06 -16.42 -3.74
N SER A 104 6.64 -15.71 -2.69
CA SER A 104 7.42 -15.48 -1.48
C SER A 104 6.66 -16.03 -0.28
N VAL A 105 7.32 -16.89 0.50
CA VAL A 105 6.82 -17.42 1.77
C VAL A 105 7.69 -16.86 2.89
N ARG A 106 7.12 -16.01 3.74
CA ARG A 106 7.83 -15.27 4.78
C ARG A 106 7.34 -15.70 6.15
N ASN A 107 8.23 -16.26 6.97
CA ASN A 107 7.94 -16.51 8.37
C ASN A 107 7.87 -15.16 9.11
N THR A 108 6.71 -14.82 9.67
CA THR A 108 6.49 -13.58 10.43
C THR A 108 6.76 -13.75 11.92
N SER A 109 7.00 -14.98 12.37
CA SER A 109 7.35 -15.26 13.76
C SER A 109 8.73 -14.70 14.10
N LEU A 110 8.82 -14.11 15.30
CA LEU A 110 10.04 -13.47 15.81
C LEU A 110 11.03 -14.47 16.42
N ASN A 111 10.54 -15.63 16.85
CA ASN A 111 11.29 -16.57 17.69
C ASN A 111 11.12 -18.04 17.31
N SER A 112 10.07 -18.38 16.57
CA SER A 112 9.81 -19.77 16.14
C SER A 112 10.06 -19.95 14.66
N GLU A 113 10.61 -21.12 14.30
CA GLU A 113 10.67 -21.55 12.91
C GLU A 113 9.34 -22.15 12.45
N ILE A 114 9.15 -22.17 11.13
CA ILE A 114 8.06 -22.88 10.46
C ILE A 114 8.65 -23.85 9.43
N VAL A 115 7.87 -24.85 9.04
CA VAL A 115 8.23 -25.80 8.00
C VAL A 115 7.26 -25.63 6.84
N VAL A 116 7.79 -25.30 5.67
CA VAL A 116 7.03 -25.33 4.41
C VAL A 116 7.12 -26.75 3.88
N SER A 117 6.00 -27.48 3.91
CA SER A 117 5.95 -28.89 3.51
C SER A 117 5.84 -29.07 2.01
N SER A 118 5.05 -28.22 1.34
CA SER A 118 4.87 -28.30 -0.11
C SER A 118 4.60 -26.92 -0.73
N VAL A 119 5.03 -26.78 -1.99
CA VAL A 119 4.71 -25.65 -2.87
C VAL A 119 4.35 -26.23 -4.23
N ARG A 120 3.06 -26.24 -4.55
CA ARG A 120 2.53 -26.84 -5.79
C ARG A 120 1.92 -25.76 -6.67
N TYR A 121 2.22 -25.80 -7.97
CA TYR A 121 1.76 -24.83 -8.96
C TYR A 121 0.74 -25.47 -9.89
N PHE A 122 -0.39 -24.81 -10.08
CA PHE A 122 -1.52 -25.28 -10.87
C PHE A 122 -1.83 -24.33 -12.02
N ASP A 123 -2.25 -24.90 -13.14
CA ASP A 123 -2.72 -24.14 -14.29
C ASP A 123 -4.15 -23.62 -14.12
N THR A 124 -4.59 -22.84 -15.10
CA THR A 124 -5.93 -22.24 -15.18
C THR A 124 -7.06 -23.29 -15.19
N LYS A 125 -6.76 -24.56 -15.51
CA LYS A 125 -7.71 -25.67 -15.51
C LYS A 125 -7.68 -26.47 -14.20
N GLY A 126 -6.83 -26.09 -13.25
CA GLY A 126 -6.65 -26.79 -11.98
C GLY A 126 -5.78 -28.04 -12.08
N VAL A 127 -4.98 -28.19 -13.15
CA VAL A 127 -4.02 -29.28 -13.29
C VAL A 127 -2.71 -28.88 -12.63
N GLU A 128 -2.14 -29.76 -11.81
CA GLU A 128 -0.82 -29.54 -11.23
C GLU A 128 0.25 -29.55 -12.33
N VAL A 129 0.94 -28.44 -12.48
CA VAL A 129 1.99 -28.24 -13.48
C VAL A 129 3.35 -28.65 -12.92
N ARG A 130 3.64 -28.26 -11.68
CA ARG A 130 4.95 -28.49 -11.05
C ARG A 130 4.86 -28.44 -9.52
N SER A 131 5.64 -29.28 -8.86
CA SER A 131 5.98 -29.16 -7.43
C SER A 131 7.39 -28.58 -7.31
N TYR A 132 7.59 -27.61 -6.42
CA TYR A 132 8.85 -26.89 -6.26
C TYR A 132 9.68 -27.35 -5.06
N LEU A 133 9.13 -28.21 -4.21
CA LEU A 133 9.82 -28.76 -3.05
C LEU A 133 9.86 -30.29 -3.15
N ASP A 134 11.06 -30.86 -3.25
CA ASP A 134 11.27 -32.31 -3.13
C ASP A 134 11.22 -32.78 -1.67
N LYS A 135 11.57 -31.88 -0.74
CA LYS A 135 11.60 -32.11 0.70
C LYS A 135 11.10 -30.86 1.43
N PRO A 136 10.48 -31.01 2.61
CA PRO A 136 10.10 -29.87 3.44
C PRO A 136 11.29 -28.96 3.76
N VAL A 137 11.07 -27.65 3.74
CA VAL A 137 12.09 -26.64 4.03
C VAL A 137 11.75 -25.95 5.36
N ARG A 138 12.72 -25.89 6.27
CA ARG A 138 12.59 -25.12 7.50
C ARG A 138 12.91 -23.66 7.21
N LEU A 139 12.00 -22.77 7.59
CA LEU A 139 12.20 -21.33 7.59
C LEU A 139 12.45 -20.87 9.02
N PRO A 140 13.65 -20.34 9.32
CA PRO A 140 13.93 -19.78 10.64
C PRO A 140 12.98 -18.61 10.95
N ALA A 141 12.96 -18.15 12.19
CA ALA A 141 12.29 -16.90 12.56
C ALA A 141 12.68 -15.77 11.59
N LEU A 142 11.70 -15.04 11.07
CA LEU A 142 11.89 -13.99 10.05
C LEU A 142 12.52 -14.46 8.73
N GLY A 143 12.64 -15.78 8.52
CA GLY A 143 13.17 -16.39 7.30
C GLY A 143 12.20 -16.28 6.12
N THR A 144 12.75 -16.34 4.91
CA THR A 144 11.98 -16.29 3.66
C THR A 144 12.50 -17.35 2.69
N THR A 145 11.59 -17.97 1.93
CA THR A 145 11.93 -18.74 0.73
C THR A 145 11.10 -18.25 -0.45
N GLU A 146 11.65 -18.40 -1.64
CA GLU A 146 11.06 -17.89 -2.87
C GLU A 146 11.09 -18.93 -3.98
N VAL A 147 10.05 -18.90 -4.81
CA VAL A 147 9.96 -19.66 -6.06
C VAL A 147 9.73 -18.68 -7.18
N VAL A 148 10.53 -18.79 -8.24
CA VAL A 148 10.44 -17.94 -9.42
C VAL A 148 9.94 -18.75 -10.62
N ILE A 149 8.91 -18.25 -11.28
CA ILE A 149 8.43 -18.71 -12.58
C ILE A 149 8.93 -17.72 -13.62
N GLU A 150 9.69 -18.22 -14.59
CA GLU A 150 10.22 -17.43 -15.69
C GLU A 150 9.09 -16.84 -16.52
N ARG A 151 9.33 -15.68 -17.13
CA ARG A 151 8.32 -14.96 -17.93
C ARG A 151 7.78 -15.81 -19.07
N GLU A 152 8.68 -16.55 -19.72
CA GLU A 152 8.40 -17.36 -20.89
C GLU A 152 7.58 -18.62 -20.53
N ASP A 153 7.47 -18.95 -19.24
CA ASP A 153 6.70 -20.08 -18.74
C ASP A 153 5.20 -19.72 -18.64
N ALA A 154 4.51 -19.86 -19.78
CA ALA A 154 3.07 -19.65 -19.90
C ALA A 154 2.22 -20.86 -19.45
N SER A 155 2.84 -21.90 -18.86
CA SER A 155 2.15 -23.16 -18.54
C SER A 155 1.01 -23.00 -17.52
N GLY A 156 1.09 -22.03 -16.62
CA GLY A 156 0.03 -21.77 -15.65
C GLY A 156 -1.18 -21.01 -16.23
N GLY A 157 -0.96 -20.21 -17.26
CA GLY A 157 -1.99 -19.38 -17.88
C GLY A 157 -2.47 -18.20 -17.01
N SER A 158 -3.68 -17.69 -17.31
CA SER A 158 -4.26 -16.49 -16.70
C SER A 158 -5.03 -16.73 -15.40
N GLY A 159 -5.21 -17.99 -15.00
CA GLY A 159 -5.82 -18.38 -13.72
C GLY A 159 -4.91 -19.31 -12.92
N ALA A 160 -3.60 -19.17 -13.07
CA ALA A 160 -2.63 -19.97 -12.34
C ALA A 160 -2.74 -19.76 -10.83
N ASN A 161 -2.25 -20.72 -10.04
CA ASN A 161 -2.22 -20.55 -8.59
C ASN A 161 -1.17 -21.47 -7.95
N PHE A 162 -0.79 -21.10 -6.74
CA PHE A 162 -0.02 -21.98 -5.86
C PHE A 162 -0.87 -22.49 -4.73
N ILE A 163 -0.63 -23.74 -4.35
CA ILE A 163 -1.02 -24.29 -3.06
C ILE A 163 0.24 -24.44 -2.23
N VAL A 164 0.29 -23.70 -1.13
CA VAL A 164 1.41 -23.75 -0.17
C VAL A 164 0.90 -24.38 1.11
N GLU A 165 1.58 -25.43 1.54
CA GLU A 165 1.30 -26.09 2.81
C GLU A 165 2.47 -25.81 3.75
N TRP A 166 2.13 -25.40 4.96
CA TRP A 166 3.12 -25.12 5.99
C TRP A 166 2.58 -25.53 7.37
N TYR A 167 3.50 -25.82 8.27
CA TYR A 167 3.20 -26.14 9.66
C TYR A 167 4.30 -25.67 10.61
N ALA A 168 3.99 -25.58 11.89
CA ALA A 168 4.89 -25.22 12.98
C ALA A 168 4.65 -26.18 14.14
N GLU A 169 5.71 -26.48 14.92
CA GLU A 169 5.59 -27.35 16.09
C GLU A 169 4.85 -26.67 17.26
N THR A 170 4.83 -25.34 17.26
CA THR A 170 4.09 -24.52 18.23
C THR A 170 3.25 -23.51 17.48
N PRO A 171 2.12 -23.05 18.04
CA PRO A 171 1.32 -22.00 17.43
C PRO A 171 2.16 -20.74 17.16
N VAL A 172 2.18 -20.27 15.91
CA VAL A 172 2.94 -19.08 15.48
C VAL A 172 2.05 -18.03 14.83
N THR A 173 2.58 -16.82 14.66
CA THR A 173 1.96 -15.81 13.79
C THR A 173 1.85 -16.35 12.36
N GLU A 174 0.71 -16.11 11.72
CA GLU A 174 0.46 -16.50 10.34
C GLU A 174 1.57 -15.94 9.41
N PRO A 175 2.24 -16.79 8.61
CA PRO A 175 3.25 -16.34 7.66
C PRO A 175 2.62 -15.51 6.55
N ILE A 176 3.41 -14.59 5.99
CA ILE A 176 2.98 -13.86 4.80
C ILE A 176 3.36 -14.68 3.58
N ILE A 177 2.35 -15.09 2.82
CA ILE A 177 2.53 -15.81 1.55
C ILE A 177 1.93 -14.97 0.44
N GLU A 178 2.73 -14.59 -0.54
CA GLU A 178 2.31 -13.71 -1.62
C GLU A 178 3.00 -14.02 -2.94
N ALA A 179 2.31 -13.77 -4.05
CA ALA A 179 2.87 -13.83 -5.39
C ALA A 179 3.02 -12.42 -5.94
N VAL A 180 4.25 -12.06 -6.31
CA VAL A 180 4.59 -10.84 -7.02
C VAL A 180 4.65 -11.16 -8.50
N MET A 181 3.87 -10.46 -9.31
CA MET A 181 3.92 -10.56 -10.76
C MET A 181 4.54 -9.30 -11.32
N ILE A 182 5.53 -9.45 -12.19
CA ILE A 182 6.25 -8.33 -12.79
C ILE A 182 6.56 -8.56 -14.26
N ASP A 183 6.45 -7.48 -15.01
CA ASP A 183 6.97 -7.37 -16.36
C ASP A 183 7.62 -5.99 -16.56
N THR A 184 8.88 -6.01 -16.98
CA THR A 184 9.66 -4.81 -17.34
C THR A 184 10.16 -4.84 -18.79
N GLY A 185 9.67 -5.75 -19.63
CA GLY A 185 10.12 -5.95 -21.01
C GLY A 185 9.58 -4.91 -22.01
N SER A 186 8.68 -4.03 -21.59
CA SER A 186 8.09 -2.98 -22.43
C SER A 186 8.38 -1.57 -21.90
N GLN A 187 8.05 -0.54 -22.68
CA GLN A 187 8.17 0.87 -22.24
C GLN A 187 7.25 1.22 -21.05
N GLN A 188 6.26 0.36 -20.77
CA GLN A 188 5.36 0.49 -19.62
C GLN A 188 5.46 -0.80 -18.80
N GLY A 189 6.29 -0.77 -17.76
CA GLY A 189 6.39 -1.87 -16.82
C GLY A 189 5.10 -2.01 -16.01
N ILE A 190 4.70 -3.24 -15.73
CA ILE A 190 3.58 -3.54 -14.84
C ILE A 190 4.05 -4.45 -13.71
N SER A 191 3.57 -4.18 -12.51
CA SER A 191 3.76 -5.07 -11.37
C SER A 191 2.57 -5.00 -10.44
N PHE A 192 2.25 -6.14 -9.83
CA PHE A 192 1.20 -6.25 -8.83
C PHE A 192 1.45 -7.46 -7.94
N VAL A 193 0.83 -7.44 -6.77
CA VAL A 193 0.99 -8.49 -5.75
C VAL A 193 -0.38 -9.07 -5.42
N ARG A 194 -0.43 -10.38 -5.22
CA ARG A 194 -1.59 -11.08 -4.68
C ARG A 194 -1.18 -11.85 -3.44
N ARG A 195 -1.87 -11.59 -2.34
CA ARG A 195 -1.71 -12.37 -1.10
C ARG A 195 -2.44 -13.70 -1.21
N GLY A 196 -1.88 -14.69 -0.52
CA GLY A 196 -2.52 -15.97 -0.29
C GLY A 196 -3.72 -15.85 0.65
N VAL A 197 -4.62 -16.82 0.55
CA VAL A 197 -5.78 -16.98 1.43
C VAL A 197 -5.73 -18.39 1.98
N ALA A 198 -5.82 -18.52 3.31
CA ALA A 198 -5.95 -19.82 3.96
C ALA A 198 -7.27 -20.49 3.52
N ILE A 199 -7.18 -21.72 3.03
CA ILE A 199 -8.31 -22.54 2.58
C ILE A 199 -8.50 -23.81 3.41
N GLY A 200 -7.58 -24.07 4.35
CA GLY A 200 -7.67 -25.16 5.32
C GLY A 200 -6.65 -24.99 6.44
N GLU A 201 -6.93 -25.61 7.57
CA GLU A 201 -6.03 -25.66 8.73
C GLU A 201 -5.50 -27.08 8.91
N ILE A 202 -4.24 -27.21 9.36
CA ILE A 202 -3.58 -28.47 9.66
C ILE A 202 -3.33 -28.47 11.17
N THR A 203 -4.15 -29.20 11.91
CA THR A 203 -3.92 -29.41 13.35
C THR A 203 -2.89 -30.53 13.53
N SER A 204 -1.88 -30.29 14.37
CA SER A 204 -0.93 -31.33 14.75
C SER A 204 -1.70 -32.42 15.53
N ALA A 205 -1.63 -33.68 15.09
CA ALA A 205 -2.37 -34.81 15.65
C ALA A 205 -1.82 -35.26 17.03
N ALA A 206 -1.81 -34.37 18.01
CA ALA A 206 -1.44 -34.65 19.40
C ALA A 206 -2.65 -34.85 20.33
N ASP A 207 -3.88 -34.68 19.83
CA ASP A 207 -5.11 -34.72 20.65
C ASP A 207 -6.08 -35.83 20.21
N ASN A 208 -5.57 -37.05 20.00
CA ASN A 208 -6.42 -38.23 19.91
C ASN A 208 -6.12 -39.14 21.12
N PRO A 209 -6.83 -38.97 22.26
CA PRO A 209 -6.80 -39.97 23.31
C PRO A 209 -7.42 -41.25 22.75
N ILE A 210 -6.63 -42.31 22.76
CA ILE A 210 -7.07 -43.67 22.48
C ILE A 210 -8.22 -43.97 23.45
N GLU A 211 -9.42 -44.18 22.91
CA GLU A 211 -10.52 -44.87 23.60
C GLU A 211 -10.68 -46.29 23.03
#